data_AF-A0A7Y6QBG0-F1
#
_entry.id   AF-A0A7Y6QBG0-F1
#
_cell.length_a   1.000
_cell.length_b   1.000
_cell.length_c   1.000
_cell.angle_alpha   90.00
_cell.angle_beta   90.00
_cell.angle_gamma   90.00
#
_symmetry.space_group_name_H-M   'P 1'
#
loop_
_entity.id
_entity.type
_entity.pdbx_description
1 polymer ?
#
loop_
_entity_poly.entity_id
_entity_poly.type
_entity_poly.pdbx_seq_one_letter_code
_entity_poly.pdbx_strand_id
1 'polypeptide(L)'
;MEGTTPAVDPGLAAALRGLADITLPPDVSMLPQTWAWAVLAALVFLAFAFLLWRWYRHRQRNRYRREALCELREIEGRIGAARTRGHALAALPALLKRTALAVWPRETVANLSGRGWIGFLDAHSGGPVFPAAAAHFFEEAEYRGPAALASVPEPEARAHIAAARHWIEAHHVRP
;
A
#
# COMPACT_ATOMS: atom_id res chain seq x y z
N MET A 1 57.29 -59.80 -43.60
CA MET A 1 56.68 -58.67 -42.88
C MET A 1 55.20 -58.98 -42.80
N GLU A 2 54.59 -58.68 -41.65
CA GLU A 2 53.14 -58.57 -41.48
C GLU A 2 52.36 -59.88 -41.77
N GLY A 3 52.13 -60.76 -40.81
CA GLY A 3 51.39 -60.46 -39.59
C GLY A 3 49.91 -60.27 -39.93
N THR A 4 49.05 -60.93 -39.15
CA THR A 4 47.67 -60.52 -38.89
C THR A 4 46.62 -60.70 -39.99
N THR A 5 45.86 -61.79 -39.91
CA THR A 5 44.47 -61.75 -39.37
C THR A 5 44.02 -63.18 -39.06
N PRO A 6 43.69 -63.54 -37.80
CA PRO A 6 43.12 -64.86 -37.51
C PRO A 6 41.74 -64.98 -38.19
N ALA A 7 41.45 -66.15 -38.74
CA ALA A 7 40.16 -66.47 -39.33
C ALA A 7 39.07 -66.27 -38.27
N VAL A 8 38.07 -65.44 -38.60
CA VAL A 8 36.98 -65.11 -37.69
C VAL A 8 36.18 -66.39 -37.41
N ASP A 9 36.16 -66.82 -36.14
CA ASP A 9 35.45 -68.02 -35.73
C ASP A 9 33.94 -67.87 -36.04
N PRO A 10 33.34 -68.81 -36.79
CA PRO A 10 31.93 -68.71 -37.18
C PRO A 10 31.00 -68.76 -35.97
N GLY A 11 31.43 -69.40 -34.88
CA GLY A 11 30.73 -69.40 -33.59
C GLY A 11 30.75 -68.03 -32.90
N LEU A 12 31.87 -67.31 -32.97
CA LEU A 12 31.97 -65.94 -32.45
C LEU A 12 31.12 -64.99 -33.30
N ALA A 13 31.14 -65.12 -34.62
CA ALA A 13 30.30 -64.35 -35.53
C ALA A 13 28.80 -64.64 -35.35
N ALA A 14 28.42 -65.86 -34.95
CA ALA A 14 27.04 -66.20 -34.60
C ALA A 14 26.65 -65.62 -33.22
N ALA A 15 27.54 -65.68 -32.23
CA ALA A 15 27.32 -65.09 -30.91
C ALA A 15 27.20 -63.56 -30.97
N LEU A 16 28.01 -62.89 -31.79
CA LEU A 16 27.93 -61.44 -32.02
C LEU A 16 26.65 -61.02 -32.76
N ARG A 17 26.15 -61.84 -33.68
CA ARG A 17 24.83 -61.62 -34.33
C ARG A 17 23.66 -61.82 -33.37
N GLY A 18 23.85 -62.60 -32.31
CA GLY A 18 22.88 -62.78 -31.22
C GLY A 18 22.96 -61.69 -30.15
N LEU A 19 24.02 -60.87 -30.14
CA LEU A 19 24.09 -59.62 -29.38
C LEU A 19 23.20 -58.60 -30.10
N ALA A 20 21.89 -58.81 -29.97
CA ALA A 20 20.86 -57.94 -30.49
C ALA A 20 21.19 -56.51 -30.10
N ASP A 21 21.31 -55.69 -31.15
CA ASP A 21 21.30 -54.23 -31.13
C ASP A 21 20.52 -53.74 -29.90
N ILE A 22 21.23 -53.14 -28.94
CA ILE A 22 20.58 -52.52 -27.79
C ILE A 22 19.79 -51.37 -28.39
N THR A 23 18.53 -51.64 -28.70
CA THR A 23 17.55 -50.60 -29.00
C THR A 23 17.52 -49.72 -27.78
N LEU A 24 18.17 -48.55 -27.87
CA LEU A 24 18.08 -47.53 -26.86
C LEU A 24 16.58 -47.29 -26.64
N PRO A 25 16.05 -47.44 -25.41
CA PRO A 25 14.67 -47.09 -25.18
C PRO A 25 14.48 -45.64 -25.66
N PRO A 26 13.35 -45.32 -26.32
CA PRO A 26 13.09 -43.95 -26.75
C PRO A 26 13.33 -43.01 -25.57
N ASP A 27 14.05 -41.90 -25.80
CA ASP A 27 14.43 -40.97 -24.74
C ASP A 27 13.24 -40.72 -23.84
N VAL A 28 13.31 -41.25 -22.62
CA VAL A 28 12.27 -41.05 -21.62
C VAL A 28 12.31 -39.57 -21.33
N SER A 29 11.29 -38.84 -21.77
CA SER A 29 11.22 -37.40 -21.58
C SER A 29 11.44 -37.09 -20.10
N MET A 30 12.64 -36.64 -19.73
CA MET A 30 13.01 -36.34 -18.34
C MET A 30 12.28 -35.09 -17.82
N LEU A 31 11.55 -34.40 -18.69
CA LEU A 31 10.53 -33.47 -18.30
C LEU A 31 9.29 -34.30 -17.97
N PRO A 32 8.89 -34.44 -16.69
CA PRO A 32 7.57 -34.94 -16.41
C PRO A 32 6.62 -33.91 -17.02
N GLN A 33 6.02 -34.23 -18.17
CA GLN A 33 4.92 -33.47 -18.76
C GLN A 33 3.66 -33.73 -17.93
N THR A 34 3.79 -33.52 -16.63
CA THR A 34 2.72 -33.58 -15.68
C THR A 34 2.08 -32.20 -15.71
N TRP A 35 0.76 -32.21 -15.88
CA TRP A 35 -0.16 -31.13 -15.56
C TRP A 35 0.19 -30.39 -14.26
N ALA A 36 0.98 -30.99 -13.36
CA ALA A 36 1.58 -30.37 -12.19
C ALA A 36 2.32 -29.06 -12.48
N TRP A 37 3.06 -28.91 -13.59
CA TRP A 37 3.68 -27.61 -13.92
C TRP A 37 2.65 -26.55 -14.29
N ALA A 38 1.58 -26.94 -14.98
CA ALA A 38 0.47 -26.04 -15.27
C ALA A 38 -0.27 -25.63 -13.97
N VAL A 39 -0.46 -26.57 -13.04
CA VAL A 39 -1.02 -26.30 -11.71
C VAL A 39 -0.08 -25.39 -10.91
N LEU A 40 1.23 -25.63 -10.93
CA LEU A 40 2.22 -24.79 -10.25
C LEU A 40 2.24 -23.38 -10.85
N ALA A 41 2.25 -23.25 -12.17
CA ALA A 41 2.18 -21.97 -12.86
C ALA A 41 0.89 -21.22 -12.53
N ALA A 42 -0.26 -21.92 -12.49
CA ALA A 42 -1.54 -21.33 -12.10
C ALA A 42 -1.50 -20.85 -10.63
N LEU A 43 -0.91 -21.62 -9.72
CA LEU A 43 -0.79 -21.28 -8.31
C LEU A 43 0.13 -20.06 -8.10
N VAL A 44 1.27 -20.02 -8.80
CA VAL A 44 2.16 -18.85 -8.81
C VAL A 44 1.46 -17.63 -9.38
N PHE A 45 0.72 -17.78 -10.49
CA PHE A 45 -0.05 -16.69 -11.08
C PHE A 45 -1.12 -16.15 -10.14
N LEU A 46 -1.87 -17.02 -9.46
CA LEU A 46 -2.85 -16.65 -8.44
C LEU A 46 -2.20 -15.93 -7.26
N ALA A 47 -1.05 -16.41 -6.78
CA ALA A 47 -0.30 -15.75 -5.71
C ALA A 47 0.17 -14.35 -6.15
N PHE A 48 0.67 -14.23 -7.38
CA PHE A 48 1.08 -12.94 -7.96
C PHE A 48 -0.11 -11.99 -8.08
N ALA A 49 -1.23 -12.45 -8.65
CA ALA A 49 -2.46 -11.67 -8.78
C ALA A 49 -2.98 -11.21 -7.42
N PHE A 50 -2.95 -12.08 -6.41
CA PHE A 50 -3.32 -11.74 -5.04
C PHE A 50 -2.38 -10.68 -4.43
N LEU A 51 -1.06 -10.81 -4.62
CA LEU A 51 -0.09 -9.82 -4.19
C LEU A 51 -0.32 -8.47 -4.88
N LEU A 52 -0.52 -8.46 -6.20
CA LEU A 52 -0.81 -7.27 -6.99
C LEU A 52 -2.11 -6.62 -6.53
N TRP A 53 -3.16 -7.40 -6.29
CA TRP A 53 -4.44 -6.90 -5.81
C TRP A 53 -4.31 -6.29 -4.41
N ARG A 54 -3.61 -6.97 -3.50
CA ARG A 54 -3.34 -6.46 -2.15
C ARG A 54 -2.49 -5.19 -2.20
N TRP A 55 -1.47 -5.15 -3.04
CA TRP A 55 -0.63 -3.97 -3.25
C TRP A 55 -1.42 -2.82 -3.86
N TYR A 56 -2.25 -3.08 -4.85
CA TYR A 56 -3.11 -2.09 -5.49
C TYR A 56 -4.13 -1.55 -4.50
N ARG A 57 -4.80 -2.42 -3.73
CA ARG A 57 -5.72 -2.01 -2.67
C ARG A 57 -5.01 -1.19 -1.60
N HIS A 58 -3.79 -1.57 -1.20
CA HIS A 58 -2.97 -0.79 -0.28
C HIS A 58 -2.59 0.58 -0.87
N ARG A 59 -2.26 0.63 -2.16
CA ARG A 59 -1.89 1.87 -2.87
C ARG A 59 -3.08 2.80 -3.05
N GLN A 60 -4.26 2.27 -3.34
CA GLN A 60 -5.52 3.03 -3.38
C GLN A 60 -5.87 3.59 -1.99
N ARG A 61 -5.68 2.79 -0.93
CA ARG A 61 -5.81 3.25 0.46
C ARG A 61 -4.79 4.32 0.86
N ASN A 62 -3.72 4.51 0.09
CA ASN A 62 -2.74 5.56 0.35
C ASN A 62 -2.85 6.76 -0.60
N ARG A 63 -3.69 6.70 -1.64
CA ARG A 63 -3.85 7.80 -2.59
C ARG A 63 -4.51 9.00 -1.92
N TYR A 64 -5.64 8.80 -1.23
CA TYR A 64 -6.31 9.88 -0.50
C TYR A 64 -5.41 10.48 0.59
N ARG A 65 -4.59 9.65 1.28
CA ARG A 65 -3.61 10.14 2.27
C ARG A 65 -2.56 11.02 1.64
N ARG A 66 -2.03 10.61 0.48
CA ARG A 66 -1.02 11.39 -0.26
C ARG A 66 -1.59 12.72 -0.74
N GLU A 67 -2.81 12.72 -1.25
CA GLU A 67 -3.52 13.94 -1.64
C GLU A 67 -3.70 14.86 -0.43
N ALA A 68 -4.18 14.34 0.70
CA ALA A 68 -4.36 15.11 1.92
C ALA A 68 -3.04 15.67 2.49
N LEU A 69 -1.95 14.89 2.46
CA LEU A 69 -0.62 15.35 2.87
C LEU A 69 0.01 16.35 1.90
N CYS A 70 -0.37 16.30 0.61
CA CYS A 70 0.03 17.31 -0.36
C CYS A 70 -0.67 18.64 -0.05
N GLU A 71 -1.99 18.59 0.13
CA GLU A 71 -2.80 19.75 0.48
C GLU A 71 -2.37 20.36 1.83
N LEU A 72 -2.04 19.51 2.82
CA LEU A 72 -1.52 19.97 4.11
C LEU A 72 -0.19 20.73 3.99
N ARG A 73 0.71 20.29 3.09
CA ARG A 73 1.98 20.99 2.85
C ARG A 73 1.76 22.36 2.22
N GLU A 74 0.77 22.49 1.33
CA GLU A 74 0.40 23.80 0.79
C GLU A 74 -0.17 24.73 1.86
N ILE A 75 -0.99 24.20 2.77
CA ILE A 75 -1.53 24.94 3.91
C ILE A 75 -0.39 25.41 4.84
N GLU A 76 0.56 24.53 5.15
CA GLU A 76 1.74 24.83 5.96
C GLU A 76 2.58 25.97 5.38
N GLY A 77 2.82 25.97 4.06
CA GLY A 77 3.51 27.05 3.38
C GLY A 77 2.81 28.41 3.50
N ARG A 78 1.49 28.42 3.65
CA ARG A 78 0.67 29.64 3.82
C ARG A 78 0.59 30.13 5.27
N ILE A 79 1.04 29.36 6.26
CA ILE A 79 1.02 29.77 7.69
C ILE A 79 2.11 30.80 8.03
N GLY A 80 3.23 30.78 7.31
CA GLY A 80 4.38 31.66 7.57
C GLY A 80 4.07 33.14 7.35
N ALA A 81 3.07 33.48 6.53
CA ALA A 81 2.65 34.86 6.34
C ALA A 81 1.37 35.16 7.14
N ALA A 82 1.40 36.20 7.97
CA ALA A 82 0.30 36.58 8.85
C ALA A 82 -1.02 36.85 8.09
N ARG A 83 -0.95 37.36 6.86
CA ARG A 83 -2.13 37.60 6.00
C ARG A 83 -2.81 36.32 5.52
N THR A 84 -2.05 35.23 5.35
CA THR A 84 -2.56 33.96 4.81
C THR A 84 -2.80 32.91 5.89
N ARG A 85 -2.25 33.11 7.10
CA ARG A 85 -2.40 32.21 8.26
C ARG A 85 -3.85 31.91 8.59
N GLY A 86 -4.71 32.93 8.65
CA GLY A 86 -6.12 32.75 8.96
C GLY A 86 -6.84 31.85 7.96
N HIS A 87 -6.58 32.04 6.66
CA HIS A 87 -7.13 31.18 5.60
C HIS A 87 -6.56 29.76 5.63
N ALA A 88 -5.27 29.63 5.93
CA ALA A 88 -4.63 28.33 6.07
C ALA A 88 -5.22 27.52 7.24
N LEU A 89 -5.42 28.17 8.39
CA LEU A 89 -6.04 27.55 9.56
C LEU A 89 -7.52 27.22 9.32
N ALA A 90 -8.26 28.06 8.60
CA ALA A 90 -9.66 27.78 8.24
C ALA A 90 -9.81 26.58 7.29
N ALA A 91 -8.79 26.30 6.46
CA ALA A 91 -8.78 25.16 5.55
C ALA A 91 -8.50 23.82 6.27
N LEU A 92 -7.87 23.86 7.45
CA LEU A 92 -7.44 22.66 8.17
C LEU A 92 -8.62 21.76 8.63
N PRO A 93 -9.70 22.27 9.26
CA PRO A 93 -10.88 21.46 9.59
C PRO A 93 -11.52 20.82 8.35
N ALA A 94 -11.65 21.58 7.25
CA ALA A 94 -12.26 21.11 6.02
C ALA A 94 -11.44 19.97 5.38
N LEU A 95 -10.11 20.10 5.39
CA LEU A 95 -9.19 19.04 4.95
C LEU A 95 -9.39 17.77 5.78
N LEU A 96 -9.36 17.87 7.11
CA LEU A 96 -9.53 16.69 7.98
C LEU A 96 -10.90 16.03 7.78
N LYS A 97 -12.00 16.79 7.70
CA LYS A 97 -13.35 16.25 7.41
C LYS A 97 -13.39 15.55 6.06
N ARG A 98 -12.81 16.13 5.00
CA ARG A 98 -12.70 15.49 3.67
C ARG A 98 -11.89 14.19 3.74
N THR A 99 -10.79 14.20 4.49
CA THR A 99 -9.93 13.02 4.67
C THR A 99 -10.69 11.91 5.40
N ALA A 100 -11.50 12.25 6.40
CA ALA A 100 -12.36 11.30 7.10
C ALA A 100 -13.48 10.75 6.19
N LEU A 101 -14.14 11.60 5.39
CA LEU A 101 -15.17 11.17 4.44
C LEU A 101 -14.66 10.23 3.34
N ALA A 102 -13.35 10.22 3.06
CA ALA A 102 -12.75 9.26 2.14
C ALA A 102 -12.70 7.83 2.70
N VAL A 103 -12.91 7.66 4.00
CA VAL A 103 -12.73 6.40 4.74
C VAL A 103 -14.01 5.96 5.45
N TRP A 104 -14.74 6.89 6.06
CA TRP A 104 -15.93 6.62 6.88
C TRP A 104 -17.22 7.11 6.18
N PRO A 105 -18.38 6.49 6.48
CA PRO A 105 -19.68 6.93 5.95
C PRO A 105 -19.98 8.38 6.30
N ARG A 106 -20.69 9.06 5.40
CA ARG A 106 -21.04 10.47 5.58
C ARG A 106 -21.91 10.71 6.81
N GLU A 107 -22.77 9.77 7.13
CA GLU A 107 -23.70 9.81 8.27
C GLU A 107 -22.95 9.89 9.59
N THR A 108 -21.80 9.20 9.69
CA THR A 108 -20.94 9.20 10.88
C THR A 108 -20.16 10.50 11.03
N VAL A 109 -19.66 11.06 9.91
CA VAL A 109 -18.73 12.21 9.96
C VAL A 109 -19.45 13.55 9.90
N ALA A 110 -20.54 13.67 9.13
CA ALA A 110 -21.19 14.95 8.85
C ALA A 110 -21.86 15.58 10.09
N ASN A 111 -22.29 14.76 11.05
CA ASN A 111 -22.90 15.24 12.29
C ASN A 111 -21.86 15.58 13.37
N LEU A 112 -20.57 15.36 13.13
CA LEU A 112 -19.52 15.64 14.10
C LEU A 112 -19.03 17.08 13.98
N SER A 113 -19.18 17.82 15.07
CA SER A 113 -18.63 19.16 15.25
C SER A 113 -17.96 19.29 16.61
N GLY A 114 -17.01 20.21 16.71
CA GLY A 114 -16.37 20.60 17.95
C GLY A 114 -15.80 19.46 18.79
N ARG A 115 -16.27 19.30 20.03
CA ARG A 115 -15.81 18.21 20.93
C ARG A 115 -16.08 16.81 20.37
N GLY A 116 -17.21 16.59 19.72
CA GLY A 116 -17.52 15.30 19.10
C GLY A 116 -16.57 14.97 17.95
N TRP A 117 -16.13 15.99 17.23
CA TRP A 117 -15.12 15.86 16.19
C TRP A 117 -13.74 15.51 16.75
N ILE A 118 -13.27 16.19 17.80
CA ILE A 118 -11.99 15.85 18.44
C ILE A 118 -12.00 14.43 19.01
N GLY A 119 -13.08 14.03 19.70
CA GLY A 119 -13.21 12.68 20.22
C GLY A 119 -13.16 11.62 19.12
N PHE A 120 -13.73 11.90 17.95
CA PHE A 120 -13.61 11.03 16.79
C PHE A 120 -12.16 10.95 16.27
N LEU A 121 -11.45 12.07 16.19
CA LEU A 121 -10.05 12.08 15.74
C LEU A 121 -9.18 11.22 16.66
N ASP A 122 -9.28 11.46 17.98
CA ASP A 122 -8.49 10.75 19.01
C ASP A 122 -8.80 9.24 19.04
N ALA A 123 -10.07 8.86 18.86
CA ALA A 123 -10.49 7.46 18.78
C ALA A 123 -9.86 6.70 17.59
N HIS A 124 -9.58 7.41 16.49
CA HIS A 124 -9.06 6.79 15.26
C HIS A 124 -7.54 6.92 15.10
N SER A 125 -6.85 7.69 15.95
CA SER A 125 -5.39 7.79 16.01
C SER A 125 -4.73 6.87 17.05
N GLY A 126 -5.51 6.19 17.90
CA GLY A 126 -4.97 5.34 18.97
C GLY A 126 -4.51 6.13 20.21
N GLY A 127 -4.98 7.36 20.37
CA GLY A 127 -4.63 8.25 21.48
C GLY A 127 -4.92 9.72 21.17
N PRO A 128 -4.85 10.60 22.19
CA PRO A 128 -5.11 12.02 22.03
C PRO A 128 -4.02 12.68 21.17
N VAL A 129 -4.40 13.15 19.98
CA VAL A 129 -3.48 13.83 19.04
C VAL A 129 -3.65 15.34 19.10
N PHE A 130 -4.84 15.80 19.46
CA PHE A 130 -5.14 17.21 19.62
C PHE A 130 -5.25 17.57 21.10
N PRO A 131 -4.68 18.72 21.53
CA PRO A 131 -4.96 19.25 22.86
C PRO A 131 -6.47 19.47 23.04
N ALA A 132 -7.01 19.32 24.26
CA ALA A 132 -8.42 19.60 24.53
C ALA A 132 -8.84 21.03 24.13
N ALA A 133 -7.90 21.99 24.20
CA ALA A 133 -8.10 23.36 23.74
C ALA A 133 -8.33 23.48 22.21
N ALA A 134 -7.88 22.50 21.42
CA ALA A 134 -8.07 22.49 19.99
C ALA A 134 -9.56 22.33 19.60
N ALA A 135 -10.40 21.74 20.45
CA ALA A 135 -11.84 21.63 20.18
C ALA A 135 -12.46 23.01 19.93
N HIS A 136 -12.09 24.00 20.75
CA HIS A 136 -12.54 25.38 20.60
C HIS A 136 -12.00 26.00 19.30
N PHE A 137 -10.73 25.75 18.96
CA PHE A 137 -10.15 26.18 17.69
C PHE A 137 -10.94 25.65 16.48
N PHE A 138 -11.34 24.37 16.48
CA PHE A 138 -12.10 23.80 15.36
C PHE A 138 -13.52 24.36 15.28
N GLU A 139 -14.18 24.59 16.42
CA GLU A 139 -15.50 25.26 16.47
C GLU A 139 -15.41 26.71 15.95
N GLU A 140 -14.40 27.46 16.41
CA GLU A 140 -14.16 28.83 15.98
C GLU A 140 -13.74 28.91 14.52
N ALA A 141 -12.96 27.95 14.01
CA ALA A 141 -12.59 27.93 12.61
C ALA A 141 -13.80 27.72 11.70
N GLU A 142 -14.77 26.91 12.13
CA GLU A 142 -16.02 26.66 11.41
C GLU A 142 -16.98 27.86 11.49
N TYR A 143 -16.99 28.61 12.60
CA TYR A 143 -17.94 29.70 12.85
C TYR A 143 -17.41 31.13 12.60
N ARG A 144 -16.19 31.47 13.06
CA ARG A 144 -15.61 32.83 12.99
C ARG A 144 -14.86 33.13 11.69
N GLY A 145 -14.52 32.11 10.90
CA GLY A 145 -13.86 32.27 9.61
C GLY A 145 -12.42 32.82 9.67
N PRO A 146 -11.81 33.10 8.51
CA PRO A 146 -10.36 33.35 8.38
C PRO A 146 -9.84 34.57 9.16
N ALA A 147 -10.67 35.59 9.35
CA ALA A 147 -10.23 36.84 9.97
C ALA A 147 -9.88 36.68 11.46
N ALA A 148 -10.66 35.90 12.21
CA ALA A 148 -10.37 35.63 13.62
C ALA A 148 -9.18 34.69 13.79
N LEU A 149 -8.96 33.77 12.86
CA LEU A 149 -7.84 32.83 12.90
C LEU A 149 -6.50 33.49 12.56
N ALA A 150 -6.50 34.68 11.96
CA ALA A 150 -5.27 35.41 11.65
C ALA A 150 -4.51 35.85 12.91
N SER A 151 -5.21 36.05 14.03
CA SER A 151 -4.60 36.42 15.31
C SER A 151 -3.98 35.25 16.07
N VAL A 152 -4.17 34.00 15.60
CA VAL A 152 -3.56 32.82 16.22
C VAL A 152 -2.02 32.92 16.09
N PRO A 153 -1.27 32.77 17.19
CA PRO A 153 0.19 32.75 17.14
C PRO A 153 0.71 31.65 16.21
N GLU A 154 1.75 31.97 15.45
CA GLU A 154 2.41 31.01 14.57
C GLU A 154 2.83 29.67 15.24
N PRO A 155 3.39 29.64 16.47
CA PRO A 155 3.75 28.36 17.09
C PRO A 155 2.53 27.48 17.35
N GLU A 156 1.40 28.07 17.75
CA GLU A 156 0.15 27.35 17.99
C GLU A 156 -0.45 26.85 16.66
N ALA A 157 -0.42 27.70 15.63
CA ALA A 157 -0.82 27.34 14.27
C ALA A 157 -0.02 26.14 13.72
N ARG A 158 1.29 26.12 13.95
CA ARG A 158 2.17 25.00 13.58
C ARG A 158 1.86 23.73 14.38
N ALA A 159 1.54 23.84 15.66
CA ALA A 159 1.15 22.70 16.49
C ALA A 159 -0.13 22.04 15.95
N HIS A 160 -1.13 22.82 15.53
CA HIS A 160 -2.34 22.30 14.90
C HIS A 160 -2.06 21.57 13.58
N ILE A 161 -1.17 22.10 12.74
CA ILE A 161 -0.74 21.42 11.50
C ILE A 161 -0.01 20.11 11.81
N ALA A 162 0.90 20.12 12.80
CA ALA A 162 1.64 18.92 13.17
C ALA A 162 0.70 17.82 13.69
N ALA A 163 -0.28 18.18 14.52
CA ALA A 163 -1.32 17.27 14.98
C ALA A 163 -2.18 16.73 13.81
N ALA A 164 -2.57 17.59 12.87
CA ALA A 164 -3.30 17.17 11.67
C ALA A 164 -2.47 16.22 10.79
N ARG A 165 -1.18 16.48 10.60
CA ARG A 165 -0.26 15.59 9.88
C ARG A 165 -0.20 14.23 10.55
N HIS A 166 0.04 14.21 11.86
CA HIS A 166 0.14 12.99 12.63
C HIS A 166 -1.15 12.16 12.50
N TRP A 167 -2.32 12.80 12.59
CA TRP A 167 -3.59 12.12 12.41
C TRP A 167 -3.77 11.56 10.98
N ILE A 168 -3.44 12.32 9.93
CA ILE A 168 -3.52 11.84 8.53
C ILE A 168 -2.58 10.65 8.29
N GLU A 169 -1.43 10.60 8.96
CA GLU A 169 -0.48 9.50 8.85
C GLU A 169 -0.89 8.27 9.69
N ALA A 170 -1.35 8.50 10.91
CA ALA A 170 -1.57 7.45 11.91
C ALA A 170 -3.01 6.93 12.00
N HIS A 171 -4.00 7.57 11.36
CA HIS A 171 -5.38 7.12 11.50
C HIS A 171 -5.53 5.67 11.01
N HIS A 172 -6.16 4.85 11.84
CA HIS A 172 -6.36 3.44 11.53
C HIS A 172 -7.67 3.26 10.77
N VAL A 173 -7.56 2.94 9.48
CA VAL A 173 -8.70 2.42 8.72
C VAL A 173 -8.82 0.94 9.08
N ARG A 174 -9.66 0.61 10.07
CA ARG A 174 -10.05 -0.79 10.29
C ARG A 174 -10.77 -1.28 9.01
N PRO A 175 -10.22 -2.29 8.30
CA PRO A 175 -10.86 -2.84 7.11
C PRO A 175 -12.09 -3.70 7.45
#